data_AF-A0A965HG61-F1
#
_entry.id   AF-A0A965HG61-F1
#
_cell.length_a   1.000
_cell.length_b   1.000
_cell.length_c   1.000
_cell.angle_alpha   90.00
_cell.angle_beta   90.00
_cell.angle_gamma   90.00
#
_symmetry.space_group_name_H-M   'P 1'
#
loop_
_entity.id
_entity.type
_entity.pdbx_description
1 polymer ?
#
loop_
_entity_poly.entity_id
_entity_poly.type
_entity_poly.pdbx_seq_one_letter_code
_entity_poly.pdbx_strand_id
1 'polypeptide(L)'
;MKRAVELAKRAGNATRPNPRVGAVLVKRGQVVGEGFHRRAGEPHAEVEALRRAGSRAKGADLYVTLEPCSSHGRTPPCTQAIIQAGVKRVIYGSGDVDPRNKGQADRIFKKEGIHVTRGVLEKECDQINEDYRHWTTKKEPWVILKLAMTMDGYLAVPGRRWITGTKARAEVQRIRAGCDAVLVGAGTVRQDNPRLTVRKTFRHSAEC
;
A
#
# COMPACT_ATOMS: atom_id res chain seq x y z
N MET A 1 10.15 -8.92 -8.36
CA MET A 1 9.50 -7.62 -8.05
C MET A 1 8.02 -7.56 -8.44
N LYS A 2 7.61 -7.82 -9.69
CA LYS A 2 6.19 -7.77 -10.11
C LYS A 2 5.24 -8.52 -9.16
N ARG A 3 5.65 -9.72 -8.73
CA ARG A 3 4.91 -10.51 -7.73
C ARG A 3 4.74 -9.81 -6.37
N ALA A 4 5.78 -9.12 -5.89
CA ALA A 4 5.71 -8.33 -4.65
C ALA A 4 4.73 -7.15 -4.80
N VAL A 5 4.69 -6.51 -5.98
CA VAL A 5 3.70 -5.47 -6.31
C VAL A 5 2.27 -6.02 -6.30
N GLU A 6 2.03 -7.20 -6.87
CA GLU A 6 0.72 -7.87 -6.80
C GLU A 6 0.30 -8.13 -5.36
N LEU A 7 1.21 -8.65 -4.53
CA LEU A 7 0.96 -8.90 -3.10
C LEU A 7 0.65 -7.60 -2.35
N ALA A 8 1.38 -6.52 -2.60
CA ALA A 8 1.11 -5.21 -1.99
C ALA A 8 -0.31 -4.70 -2.34
N LYS A 9 -0.75 -4.90 -3.59
CA LYS A 9 -2.09 -4.50 -4.05
C LYS A 9 -3.22 -5.26 -3.35
N ARG A 10 -2.98 -6.50 -2.88
CA ARG A 10 -3.98 -7.30 -2.13
C ARG A 10 -4.36 -6.67 -0.80
N ALA A 11 -3.49 -5.84 -0.22
CA ALA A 11 -3.75 -5.17 1.05
C ALA A 11 -4.94 -4.17 0.98
N GLY A 12 -5.31 -3.72 -0.23
CA GLY A 12 -6.37 -2.74 -0.40
C GLY A 12 -6.13 -1.49 0.45
N ASN A 13 -7.15 -1.02 1.18
CA ASN A 13 -7.03 0.14 2.07
C ASN A 13 -6.90 -0.23 3.56
N ALA A 14 -6.78 -1.52 3.88
CA ALA A 14 -6.76 -2.01 5.26
C ALA A 14 -5.46 -1.67 6.02
N THR A 15 -4.38 -1.31 5.32
CA THR A 15 -3.09 -1.00 5.93
C THR A 15 -3.01 0.39 6.54
N ARG A 16 -3.91 1.30 6.16
CA ARG A 16 -3.82 2.69 6.61
C ARG A 16 -3.80 2.79 8.15
N PRO A 17 -2.94 3.66 8.71
CA PRO A 17 -2.11 4.68 8.04
C PRO A 17 -0.78 4.16 7.46
N ASN A 18 -0.48 2.87 7.57
CA ASN A 18 0.78 2.29 7.08
C ASN A 18 0.77 2.11 5.55
N PRO A 19 1.95 2.12 4.91
CA PRO A 19 2.07 1.86 3.48
C PRO A 19 1.68 0.41 3.15
N ARG A 20 1.24 0.21 1.91
CA ARG A 20 1.01 -1.10 1.32
C ARG A 20 2.36 -1.65 0.86
N VAL A 21 2.78 -2.77 1.46
CA VAL A 21 4.07 -3.39 1.17
C VAL A 21 3.86 -4.87 0.85
N GLY A 22 4.55 -5.35 -0.17
CA GLY A 22 4.63 -6.77 -0.52
C GLY A 22 6.08 -7.23 -0.55
N ALA A 23 6.31 -8.48 -0.19
CA ALA A 23 7.63 -9.08 -0.09
C ALA A 23 7.64 -10.52 -0.61
N VAL A 24 8.72 -10.91 -1.28
CA VAL A 24 8.94 -12.26 -1.82
C VAL A 24 10.38 -12.67 -1.57
N LEU A 25 10.59 -13.85 -0.98
CA LEU A 25 11.89 -14.48 -0.83
C LEU A 25 12.11 -15.52 -1.92
N VAL A 26 13.26 -15.44 -2.58
CA VAL A 26 13.67 -16.36 -3.64
C VAL A 26 14.99 -17.00 -3.28
N LYS A 27 15.06 -18.33 -3.36
CA LYS A 27 16.29 -19.10 -3.16
C LYS A 27 16.45 -20.09 -4.30
N ARG A 28 17.61 -20.07 -4.97
CA ARG A 28 17.92 -20.94 -6.12
C ARG A 28 16.82 -20.91 -7.20
N GLY A 29 16.34 -19.72 -7.52
CA GLY A 29 15.29 -19.50 -8.54
C GLY A 29 13.87 -19.85 -8.09
N GLN A 30 13.66 -20.36 -6.87
CA GLN A 30 12.34 -20.73 -6.37
C GLN A 30 11.83 -19.75 -5.31
N VAL A 31 10.54 -19.43 -5.36
CA VAL A 31 9.87 -18.67 -4.30
C VAL A 31 9.75 -19.56 -3.06
N VAL A 32 10.34 -19.11 -1.95
CA VAL A 32 10.32 -19.84 -0.67
C VAL A 32 9.43 -19.17 0.37
N GLY A 33 9.06 -17.90 0.19
CA GLY A 33 8.15 -17.19 1.09
C GLY A 33 7.56 -15.95 0.42
N GLU A 34 6.31 -15.63 0.76
CA GLU A 34 5.57 -14.47 0.23
C GLU A 34 4.82 -13.80 1.37
N GLY A 35 4.82 -12.48 1.44
CA GLY A 35 4.11 -11.75 2.48
C GLY A 35 3.61 -10.40 1.97
N PHE A 36 2.59 -9.87 2.64
CA PHE A 36 2.17 -8.49 2.45
C PHE A 36 1.66 -7.92 3.77
N HIS A 37 1.84 -6.62 3.97
CA HIS A 37 1.32 -5.99 5.16
C HIS A 37 -0.22 -5.95 5.07
N ARG A 38 -0.91 -6.61 6.01
CA ARG A 38 -2.36 -6.75 5.98
C ARG A 38 -3.08 -5.57 6.62
N ARG A 39 -2.57 -5.12 7.77
CA ARG A 39 -3.19 -4.07 8.60
C ARG A 39 -2.18 -3.40 9.51
N ALA A 40 -2.39 -2.12 9.81
CA ALA A 40 -1.55 -1.40 10.76
C ALA A 40 -1.47 -2.11 12.14
N GLY A 41 -0.24 -2.31 12.63
CA GLY A 41 0.04 -3.01 13.89
C GLY A 41 0.29 -4.52 13.73
N GLU A 42 -0.06 -5.10 12.58
CA GLU A 42 0.30 -6.48 12.24
C GLU A 42 1.74 -6.57 11.68
N PRO A 43 2.31 -7.77 11.56
CA PRO A 43 3.61 -7.96 10.92
C PRO A 43 3.71 -7.28 9.54
N HIS A 44 4.88 -6.75 9.25
CA HIS A 44 5.19 -6.21 7.93
C HIS A 44 5.38 -7.34 6.91
N ALA A 45 5.39 -6.99 5.63
CA ALA A 45 5.48 -7.93 4.52
C ALA A 45 6.72 -8.83 4.62
N GLU A 46 7.86 -8.23 4.99
CA GLU A 46 9.16 -8.89 5.13
C GLU A 46 9.08 -9.95 6.21
N VAL A 47 8.47 -9.63 7.36
CA VAL A 47 8.31 -10.58 8.48
C VAL A 47 7.40 -11.74 8.09
N GLU A 48 6.29 -11.49 7.39
CA GLU A 48 5.40 -12.57 6.92
C GLU A 48 6.11 -13.47 5.89
N ALA A 49 6.84 -12.88 4.95
CA ALA A 49 7.61 -13.63 3.96
C ALA A 49 8.70 -14.49 4.63
N LEU A 50 9.46 -13.92 5.59
CA LEU A 50 10.49 -14.62 6.35
C LEU A 50 9.92 -15.79 7.15
N ARG A 51 8.78 -15.60 7.83
CA ARG A 51 8.09 -16.66 8.58
C ARG A 51 7.70 -17.82 7.67
N ARG A 52 7.15 -17.55 6.49
CA ARG A 52 6.77 -18.60 5.52
C ARG A 52 7.98 -19.29 4.89
N ALA A 53 9.09 -18.58 4.73
CA ALA A 53 10.34 -19.15 4.24
C ALA A 53 11.00 -20.06 5.30
N GLY A 54 10.91 -19.70 6.58
CA GLY A 54 11.58 -20.42 7.66
C GLY A 54 13.10 -20.49 7.44
N SER A 55 13.69 -21.66 7.67
CA SER A 55 15.14 -21.90 7.46
C SER A 55 15.61 -21.66 6.02
N ARG A 56 14.68 -21.67 5.04
CA ARG A 56 15.01 -21.40 3.63
C ARG A 56 15.34 -19.92 3.37
N ALA A 57 15.05 -19.01 4.30
CA ALA A 57 15.42 -17.59 4.17
C ALA A 57 16.95 -17.38 4.16
N LYS A 58 17.71 -18.23 4.86
CA LYS A 58 19.18 -18.12 4.93
C LYS A 58 19.79 -18.25 3.54
N GLY A 59 20.54 -17.24 3.12
CA GLY A 59 21.19 -17.15 1.82
C GLY A 59 20.24 -16.82 0.65
N ALA A 60 18.98 -16.47 0.92
CA ALA A 60 18.01 -16.11 -0.10
C ALA A 60 18.12 -14.64 -0.53
N ASP A 61 17.43 -14.30 -1.63
CA ASP A 61 17.24 -12.95 -2.12
C ASP A 61 15.83 -12.48 -1.73
N LEU A 62 15.72 -11.33 -1.08
CA LEU A 62 14.46 -10.69 -0.71
C LEU A 62 14.11 -9.61 -1.75
N TYR A 63 12.92 -9.70 -2.33
CA TYR A 63 12.32 -8.64 -3.13
C TYR A 63 11.21 -7.97 -2.31
N VAL A 64 11.26 -6.66 -2.14
CA VAL A 64 10.27 -5.91 -1.35
C VAL A 64 9.88 -4.60 -2.04
N THR A 65 8.62 -4.19 -1.99
CA THR A 65 8.15 -3.02 -2.76
C THR A 65 8.61 -1.68 -2.17
N LEU A 66 8.94 -1.62 -0.88
CA LEU A 66 9.39 -0.43 -0.16
C LEU A 66 10.68 -0.74 0.60
N GLU A 67 11.53 0.26 0.78
CA GLU A 67 12.73 0.17 1.62
C GLU A 67 12.38 -0.40 3.01
N PRO A 68 13.07 -1.46 3.48
CA PRO A 68 12.79 -2.06 4.78
C PRO A 68 12.94 -1.07 5.94
N CYS A 69 11.96 -1.05 6.85
CA CYS A 69 11.98 -0.12 7.96
C CYS A 69 13.19 -0.35 8.88
N SER A 70 13.78 0.75 9.36
CA SER A 70 15.00 0.77 10.16
C SER A 70 14.79 1.30 11.58
N SER A 71 13.60 1.82 11.87
CA SER A 71 13.22 2.36 13.17
C SER A 71 12.27 1.42 13.93
N HIS A 72 12.30 1.51 15.26
CA HIS A 72 11.36 0.79 16.11
C HIS A 72 10.05 1.58 16.21
N GLY A 73 8.95 0.99 15.77
CA GLY A 73 7.61 1.57 15.82
C GLY A 73 6.70 0.77 16.76
N ARG A 74 5.54 0.35 16.24
CA ARG A 74 4.68 -0.66 16.90
C ARG A 74 5.27 -2.08 16.84
N THR A 75 6.19 -2.28 15.91
CA THR A 75 6.89 -3.54 15.65
C THR A 75 8.39 -3.28 15.56
N PRO A 76 9.24 -4.30 15.81
CA PRO A 76 10.67 -4.23 15.58
C PRO A 76 11.02 -3.93 14.10
N PRO A 77 12.20 -3.33 13.84
CA PRO A 77 12.61 -2.99 12.48
C PRO A 77 12.81 -4.23 11.61
N CYS A 78 12.35 -4.15 10.36
CA CYS A 78 12.47 -5.25 9.40
C CYS A 78 13.92 -5.51 9.00
N THR A 79 14.77 -4.48 8.99
CA THR A 79 16.21 -4.65 8.75
C THR A 79 16.83 -5.67 9.70
N GLN A 80 16.52 -5.61 11.00
CA GLN A 80 17.02 -6.56 12.00
C GLN A 80 16.53 -7.99 11.73
N ALA A 81 15.25 -8.17 11.40
CA ALA A 81 14.69 -9.48 11.07
C ALA A 81 15.34 -10.09 9.82
N ILE A 82 15.62 -9.27 8.80
CA ILE A 82 16.29 -9.66 7.56
C ILE A 82 17.73 -10.11 7.83
N ILE A 83 18.46 -9.38 8.66
CA ILE A 83 19.83 -9.71 9.09
C ILE A 83 19.84 -11.05 9.83
N GLN A 84 18.98 -11.19 10.85
CA GLN A 84 18.89 -12.41 11.67
C GLN A 84 18.52 -13.65 10.84
N ALA A 85 17.68 -13.48 9.81
CA ALA A 85 17.33 -14.57 8.90
C ALA A 85 18.47 -14.96 7.95
N GLY A 86 19.54 -14.17 7.89
CA GLY A 86 20.70 -14.42 7.03
C GLY A 86 20.38 -14.26 5.54
N VAL A 87 19.51 -13.31 5.18
CA VAL A 87 19.22 -12.96 3.78
C VAL A 87 20.50 -12.44 3.12
N LYS A 88 20.80 -12.90 1.90
CA LYS A 88 22.05 -12.55 1.20
C LYS A 88 21.94 -11.22 0.45
N ARG A 89 20.78 -10.98 -0.18
CA ARG A 89 20.54 -9.82 -1.04
C ARG A 89 19.16 -9.24 -0.78
N VAL A 90 19.07 -7.92 -0.74
CA VAL A 90 17.81 -7.18 -0.63
C VAL A 90 17.64 -6.34 -1.88
N ILE A 91 16.52 -6.54 -2.57
CA ILE A 91 16.13 -5.83 -3.77
C ILE A 91 14.85 -5.09 -3.46
N TYR A 92 14.88 -3.76 -3.39
CA TYR A 92 13.69 -2.98 -3.12
C TYR A 92 13.31 -2.05 -4.26
N GLY A 93 11.99 -1.87 -4.41
CA GLY A 93 11.43 -1.09 -5.50
C GLY A 93 11.55 0.40 -5.27
N SER A 94 10.92 0.88 -4.19
CA SER A 94 10.95 2.30 -3.85
C SER A 94 11.65 2.60 -2.53
N GLY A 95 12.33 3.74 -2.45
CA GLY A 95 12.84 4.29 -1.20
C GLY A 95 11.74 4.77 -0.25
N ASP A 96 12.01 4.74 1.05
CA ASP A 96 11.09 5.29 2.04
C ASP A 96 11.17 6.82 2.05
N VAL A 97 10.03 7.47 2.25
CA VAL A 97 9.93 8.93 2.43
C VAL A 97 9.84 9.32 3.91
N ASP A 98 9.59 8.37 4.80
CA ASP A 98 9.60 8.59 6.23
C ASP A 98 11.03 8.94 6.70
N PRO A 99 11.25 10.11 7.32
CA PRO A 99 12.57 10.53 7.78
C PRO A 99 13.25 9.54 8.73
N ARG A 100 12.47 8.70 9.42
CA ARG A 100 12.99 7.68 10.36
C ARG A 100 13.65 6.50 9.65
N ASN A 101 13.30 6.24 8.39
CA ASN A 101 13.76 5.07 7.63
C ASN A 101 14.56 5.45 6.38
N LYS A 102 14.25 6.60 5.76
CA LYS A 102 14.76 7.04 4.46
C LYS A 102 16.28 6.88 4.35
N GLY A 103 16.71 5.98 3.47
CA GLY A 103 18.12 5.74 3.13
C GLY A 103 18.94 5.04 4.23
N GLN A 104 18.30 4.52 5.27
CA GLN A 104 18.97 3.83 6.38
C GLN A 104 19.22 2.36 6.06
N ALA A 105 18.31 1.70 5.33
CA ALA A 105 18.37 0.25 5.12
C ALA A 105 19.68 -0.17 4.46
N ASP A 106 20.13 0.59 3.47
CA ASP A 106 21.39 0.35 2.78
C ASP A 106 22.62 0.48 3.66
N ARG A 107 22.65 1.50 4.51
CA ARG A 107 23.77 1.70 5.42
C ARG A 107 23.88 0.54 6.40
N ILE A 108 22.73 0.06 6.88
CA ILE A 108 22.63 -1.08 7.77
C ILE A 108 23.06 -2.36 7.05
N PHE A 109 22.46 -2.68 5.91
CA PHE A 109 22.74 -3.92 5.16
C PHE A 109 24.19 -3.98 4.65
N LYS A 110 24.76 -2.86 4.21
CA LYS A 110 26.16 -2.82 3.77
C LYS A 110 27.13 -3.16 4.91
N LYS A 111 26.85 -2.73 6.14
CA LYS A 111 27.69 -3.07 7.32
C LYS A 111 27.63 -4.56 7.65
N GLU A 112 26.50 -5.20 7.40
CA GLU A 112 26.25 -6.62 7.65
C GLU A 112 26.61 -7.53 6.44
N GLY A 113 27.20 -6.97 5.39
CA GLY A 113 27.59 -7.74 4.19
C GLY A 113 26.42 -8.17 3.28
N ILE A 114 25.22 -7.61 3.49
CA ILE A 114 24.04 -7.85 2.67
C ILE A 114 24.07 -6.93 1.46
N HIS A 115 23.96 -7.51 0.25
CA HIS A 115 23.99 -6.71 -0.98
C HIS A 115 22.64 -6.07 -1.23
N VAL A 116 22.64 -4.80 -1.66
CA VAL A 116 21.40 -4.05 -1.90
C VAL A 116 21.29 -3.62 -3.36
N THR A 117 20.10 -3.78 -3.93
CA THR A 117 19.72 -3.23 -5.23
C THR A 117 18.45 -2.41 -5.07
N ARG A 118 18.50 -1.14 -5.47
CA ARG A 118 17.41 -0.17 -5.32
C ARG A 118 16.71 0.09 -6.65
N GLY A 119 15.52 0.68 -6.61
CA GLY A 119 14.89 1.27 -7.79
C GLY A 119 14.27 0.27 -8.77
N VAL A 120 14.08 -1.00 -8.38
CA VAL A 120 13.53 -2.02 -9.28
C VAL A 120 12.02 -1.87 -9.38
N LEU A 121 11.51 -1.46 -10.55
CA LEU A 121 10.10 -1.07 -10.74
C LEU A 121 9.67 0.03 -9.77
N GLU A 122 10.55 1.04 -9.59
CA GLU A 122 10.35 2.15 -8.66
C GLU A 122 9.02 2.86 -8.90
N LYS A 123 8.73 3.23 -10.15
CA LYS A 123 7.50 3.93 -10.53
C LYS A 123 6.25 3.15 -10.13
N GLU A 124 6.21 1.85 -10.40
CA GLU A 124 5.08 1.00 -10.01
C GLU A 124 4.97 0.85 -8.50
N CYS A 125 6.10 0.79 -7.78
CA CYS A 125 6.10 0.72 -6.33
C CYS A 125 5.69 2.05 -5.66
N ASP A 126 6.04 3.17 -6.28
CA ASP A 126 5.62 4.51 -5.86
C ASP A 126 4.11 4.69 -6.00
N GLN A 127 3.56 4.28 -7.15
CA GLN A 127 2.13 4.36 -7.45
C GLN A 127 1.24 3.65 -6.43
N ILE A 128 1.71 2.53 -5.85
CA ILE A 128 0.98 1.79 -4.81
C ILE A 128 0.75 2.64 -3.54
N ASN A 129 1.64 3.60 -3.28
CA ASN A 129 1.72 4.35 -2.02
C ASN A 129 1.70 5.87 -2.25
N GLU A 130 1.08 6.37 -3.33
CA GLU A 130 0.98 7.81 -3.60
C GLU A 130 0.36 8.58 -2.44
N ASP A 131 -0.72 8.04 -1.87
CA ASP A 131 -1.43 8.61 -0.72
C ASP A 131 -0.51 8.68 0.52
N TYR A 132 0.17 7.58 0.83
CA TYR A 132 1.15 7.53 1.91
C TYR A 132 2.31 8.52 1.70
N ARG A 133 2.86 8.59 0.48
CA ARG A 133 3.97 9.50 0.16
C ARG A 133 3.57 10.95 0.28
N HIS A 134 2.41 11.32 -0.25
CA HIS A 134 1.90 12.67 -0.19
C HIS A 134 1.70 13.09 1.27
N TRP A 135 0.96 12.31 2.05
CA TRP A 135 0.74 12.60 3.48
C TRP A 135 2.06 12.71 4.26
N THR A 136 2.99 11.78 4.02
CA THR A 136 4.24 11.72 4.79
C THR A 136 5.15 12.91 4.49
N THR A 137 5.21 13.36 3.25
CA THR A 137 6.10 14.45 2.80
C THR A 137 5.49 15.84 2.92
N LYS A 138 4.20 16.00 2.59
CA LYS A 138 3.52 17.30 2.57
C LYS A 138 2.78 17.63 3.87
N LYS A 139 2.41 16.61 4.66
CA LYS A 139 1.55 16.76 5.84
C LYS A 139 0.17 17.34 5.49
N GLU A 140 -0.28 17.06 4.27
CA GLU A 140 -1.56 17.48 3.70
C GLU A 140 -2.35 16.23 3.27
N PRO A 141 -3.69 16.26 3.31
CA PRO A 141 -4.51 15.13 2.90
C PRO A 141 -4.39 14.89 1.39
N TRP A 142 -4.32 13.62 0.99
CA TRP A 142 -4.45 13.23 -0.41
C TRP A 142 -5.90 13.39 -0.87
N VAL A 143 -6.16 14.34 -1.78
CA VAL A 143 -7.52 14.70 -2.20
C VAL A 143 -7.88 14.03 -3.53
N ILE A 144 -9.01 13.32 -3.56
CA ILE A 144 -9.62 12.79 -4.77
C ILE A 144 -10.88 13.61 -5.08
N LEU A 145 -10.88 14.33 -6.20
CA LEU A 145 -12.08 14.96 -6.74
C LEU A 145 -12.85 13.94 -7.58
N LYS A 146 -14.10 13.64 -7.20
CA LYS A 146 -14.98 12.75 -7.96
C LYS A 146 -16.15 13.53 -8.56
N LEU A 147 -16.29 13.48 -9.89
CA LEU A 147 -17.40 14.08 -10.63
C LEU A 147 -18.20 13.00 -11.37
N ALA A 148 -19.50 13.23 -11.57
CA ALA A 148 -20.30 12.49 -12.55
C ALA A 148 -21.04 13.51 -13.40
N MET A 149 -20.79 13.47 -14.70
CA MET A 149 -21.29 14.45 -15.65
C MET A 149 -21.83 13.77 -16.90
N THR A 150 -22.67 14.48 -17.65
CA THR A 150 -23.01 14.13 -19.03
C THR A 150 -21.78 14.31 -19.94
N MET A 151 -21.86 13.83 -21.17
CA MET A 151 -20.74 13.91 -22.13
C MET A 151 -20.34 15.36 -22.44
N ASP A 152 -21.31 16.27 -22.41
CA ASP A 152 -21.20 17.72 -22.59
C ASP A 152 -20.97 18.49 -21.27
N GLY A 153 -20.68 17.79 -20.16
CA GLY A 153 -20.13 18.41 -18.94
C GLY A 153 -21.16 18.84 -17.88
N TYR A 154 -22.45 18.55 -18.05
CA TYR A 154 -23.47 18.90 -17.06
C TYR A 154 -23.49 17.95 -15.86
N LEU A 155 -23.59 18.52 -14.66
CA LEU A 155 -23.65 17.78 -13.39
C LEU A 155 -25.08 17.44 -12.94
N ALA A 156 -26.09 18.06 -13.55
CA ALA A 156 -27.50 17.84 -13.28
C ALA A 156 -28.30 17.89 -14.58
N VAL A 157 -29.32 17.04 -14.68
CA VAL A 157 -30.27 17.01 -15.80
C VAL A 157 -31.68 17.05 -15.21
N PRO A 158 -32.54 18.01 -15.60
CA PRO A 158 -33.91 18.10 -15.08
C PRO A 158 -34.67 16.77 -15.19
N GLY A 159 -35.42 16.43 -14.13
CA GLY A 159 -36.21 15.19 -14.07
C GLY A 159 -35.40 13.90 -13.91
N ARG A 160 -34.06 13.96 -13.86
CA ARG A 160 -33.20 12.77 -13.81
C ARG A 160 -32.29 12.76 -12.59
N ARG A 161 -32.55 11.81 -11.69
CA ARG A 161 -31.73 11.60 -10.48
C ARG A 161 -30.33 11.06 -10.77
N TRP A 162 -30.18 10.21 -11.80
CA TRP A 162 -28.91 9.51 -12.07
C TRP A 162 -28.42 9.77 -13.49
N ILE A 163 -27.30 10.50 -13.61
CA ILE A 163 -26.57 10.62 -14.87
C ILE A 163 -25.87 9.28 -15.20
N THR A 164 -25.05 8.78 -14.28
CA THR A 164 -24.26 7.55 -14.48
C THR A 164 -24.95 6.29 -13.96
N GLY A 165 -24.62 5.14 -14.57
CA GLY A 165 -25.20 3.83 -14.24
C GLY A 165 -24.68 3.19 -12.94
N THR A 166 -25.21 2.01 -12.61
CA THR A 166 -24.88 1.26 -11.39
C THR A 166 -23.40 0.91 -11.27
N LYS A 167 -22.74 0.53 -12.38
CA LYS A 167 -21.30 0.22 -12.42
C LYS A 167 -20.44 1.39 -11.93
N ALA A 168 -20.70 2.60 -12.44
CA ALA A 168 -19.99 3.81 -12.00
C ALA A 168 -20.28 4.13 -10.52
N ARG A 169 -21.51 3.92 -10.05
CA ARG A 169 -21.85 4.13 -8.63
C ARG A 169 -21.23 3.09 -7.70
N ALA A 170 -20.96 1.87 -8.18
CA ALA A 170 -20.20 0.87 -7.45
C ALA A 170 -18.72 1.27 -7.34
N GLU A 171 -18.13 1.85 -8.38
CA GLU A 171 -16.77 2.37 -8.32
C GLU A 171 -16.62 3.48 -7.27
N VAL A 172 -17.59 4.39 -7.16
CA VAL A 172 -17.62 5.40 -6.09
C VAL A 172 -17.62 4.76 -4.69
N GLN A 173 -18.19 3.57 -4.52
CA GLN A 173 -18.13 2.86 -3.23
C GLN A 173 -16.72 2.35 -2.92
N ARG A 174 -15.98 1.89 -3.94
CA ARG A 174 -14.57 1.48 -3.79
C ARG A 174 -13.68 2.66 -3.44
N ILE A 175 -13.86 3.79 -4.15
CA ILE A 175 -13.15 5.04 -3.84
C ILE A 175 -13.43 5.46 -2.40
N ARG A 176 -14.72 5.54 -2.00
CA ARG A 176 -15.10 5.92 -0.63
C ARG A 176 -14.54 4.98 0.43
N ALA A 177 -14.49 3.68 0.16
CA ALA A 177 -13.88 2.72 1.08
C ALA A 177 -12.38 3.01 1.27
N GLY A 178 -11.72 3.62 0.29
CA GLY A 178 -10.35 4.11 0.38
C GLY A 178 -10.20 5.57 0.76
N CYS A 179 -11.19 6.18 1.41
CA CYS A 179 -11.09 7.56 1.89
C CYS A 179 -11.40 7.60 3.38
N ASP A 180 -10.56 8.32 4.14
CA ASP A 180 -10.77 8.54 5.58
C ASP A 180 -11.91 9.54 5.84
N ALA A 181 -12.18 10.42 4.87
CA ALA A 181 -13.28 11.38 4.90
C ALA A 181 -13.93 11.55 3.52
N VAL A 182 -15.23 11.88 3.53
CA VAL A 182 -15.97 12.28 2.32
C VAL A 182 -16.52 13.68 2.55
N LEU A 183 -16.16 14.62 1.68
CA LEU A 183 -16.55 16.02 1.79
C LEU A 183 -17.56 16.39 0.70
N VAL A 184 -18.59 17.14 1.09
CA VAL A 184 -19.58 17.74 0.18
C VAL A 184 -19.98 19.12 0.69
N GLY A 185 -20.48 19.98 -0.20
CA GLY A 185 -21.09 21.25 0.19
C GLY A 185 -22.51 21.07 0.75
N ALA A 186 -22.98 22.07 1.51
CA ALA A 186 -24.34 22.05 2.09
C ALA A 186 -25.45 21.94 1.04
N GLY A 187 -25.23 22.46 -0.18
CA GLY A 187 -26.16 22.31 -1.30
C GLY A 187 -26.45 20.84 -1.63
N THR A 188 -25.42 20.01 -1.71
CA THR A 188 -25.56 18.55 -1.93
C THR A 188 -26.36 17.88 -0.82
N VAL A 189 -26.14 18.28 0.45
CA VAL A 189 -26.90 17.72 1.57
C VAL A 189 -28.38 18.08 1.46
N ARG A 190 -28.70 19.35 1.19
CA ARG A 190 -30.08 19.83 1.09
C ARG A 190 -30.82 19.23 -0.10
N GLN A 191 -30.15 19.05 -1.23
CA GLN A 191 -30.78 18.57 -2.47
C GLN A 191 -30.88 17.04 -2.52
N ASP A 192 -29.81 16.32 -2.14
CA ASP A 192 -29.73 14.87 -2.35
C ASP A 192 -29.99 14.05 -1.08
N ASN A 193 -29.92 14.68 0.11
CA ASN A 193 -29.92 14.04 1.42
C ASN A 193 -29.07 12.74 1.46
N PRO A 194 -27.79 12.79 1.04
CA PRO A 194 -27.01 11.59 0.85
C PRO A 194 -26.48 11.04 2.17
N ARG A 195 -26.48 9.72 2.32
CA ARG A 195 -25.85 9.07 3.48
C ARG A 195 -24.32 9.14 3.45
N LEU A 196 -23.73 9.21 2.25
CA LEU A 196 -22.27 9.19 1.99
C LEU A 196 -21.46 8.02 2.57
N THR A 197 -22.10 7.04 3.20
CA THR A 197 -21.44 5.86 3.77
C THR A 197 -21.04 4.81 2.72
N VAL A 198 -20.09 3.95 3.11
CA VAL A 198 -19.75 2.72 2.40
C VAL A 198 -20.79 1.65 2.74
N ARG A 199 -21.46 1.12 1.71
CA ARG A 199 -22.48 0.07 1.85
C ARG A 199 -21.81 -1.29 2.09
N LYS A 200 -22.48 -2.19 2.83
CA LYS A 200 -21.92 -3.45 3.35
C LYS A 200 -21.15 -4.29 2.33
N THR A 201 -21.57 -4.31 1.07
CA THR A 201 -20.91 -5.04 -0.04
C THR A 201 -19.51 -4.53 -0.40
N PHE A 202 -19.06 -3.40 0.16
CA PHE A 202 -17.78 -2.75 -0.18
C PHE A 202 -16.92 -2.44 1.06
N ARG A 203 -17.30 -2.95 2.25
CA ARG A 203 -16.45 -2.83 3.45
C ARG A 203 -15.22 -3.74 3.32
N HIS A 204 -14.11 -3.32 3.90
CA HIS A 204 -12.85 -4.07 3.92
C HIS A 204 -13.07 -5.46 4.52
N SER A 205 -13.17 -6.49 3.67
CA SER A 205 -12.88 -7.85 4.09
C SER A 205 -11.38 -8.06 3.95
N ALA A 206 -10.70 -8.36 5.05
CA ALA A 206 -9.35 -8.92 5.02
C ALA A 206 -9.33 -10.38 4.50
N GLU A 207 -10.51 -10.90 4.16
CA GLU A 207 -10.78 -12.25 3.72
C GLU A 207 -11.56 -12.19 2.39
N CYS A 208 -10.81 -12.14 1.29
CA CYS A 208 -11.16 -12.67 -0.03
C CYS A 208 -9.84 -13.07 -0.70
#